data_AF-A0A520JI35-F1
#
_entry.id   AF-A0A520JI35-F1
#
_cell.length_a   1.000
_cell.length_b   1.000
_cell.length_c   1.000
_cell.angle_alpha   90.00
_cell.angle_beta   90.00
_cell.angle_gamma   90.00
#
_symmetry.space_group_name_H-M   'P 1'
#
loop_
_entity.id
_entity.type
_entity.pdbx_description
1 polymer ?
#
loop_
_entity_poly.entity_id
_entity_poly.type
_entity_poly.pdbx_seq_one_letter_code
_entity_poly.pdbx_strand_id
1 'polypeptide(L)'
;MTVDRRTLLGGAAAALATLPTAVRAAPATLRVTTPMAAPEWAVLQRRLLAANAEACEAFYAKYVDSRGWLRVFERWGANDGPDDAAEATNDWAILHALGGPDRIRDLYARAWEGHLKQFTAARTVDVPIARKGMYFREFPVQMDWQHNAEGLTTFNMMGLSGPRDLKLIERTRRYADFYTGRDPTTGNYDPKLRMMRSLMNGSRGPMLRRATELDWAGDPFAAGERFHMEHGEATYAQTLAHYAEYGDVVGDNPLNLQATTLGLNAYALGAGDRYRTWALDYLDAWVGRAKANGDIIPSRVGLDGIVPRDWW
;
A
#
# COMPACT_ATOMS: atom_id res chain seq x y z
N MET A 1 -53.58 -41.96 2.15
CA MET A 1 -52.95 -40.69 1.75
C MET A 1 -51.45 -40.94 1.69
N THR A 2 -50.92 -41.14 0.49
CA THR A 2 -49.52 -41.49 0.24
C THR A 2 -48.75 -40.19 0.05
N VAL A 3 -47.79 -39.89 0.93
CA VAL A 3 -46.97 -38.67 0.86
C VAL A 3 -45.75 -38.97 -0.02
N ASP A 4 -45.68 -38.31 -1.18
CA ASP A 4 -44.55 -38.36 -2.11
C ASP A 4 -43.33 -37.58 -1.54
N ARG A 5 -42.12 -38.11 -1.72
CA ARG A 5 -40.84 -37.50 -1.32
C ARG A 5 -40.60 -36.15 -2.01
N ARG A 6 -41.26 -35.84 -3.12
CA ARG A 6 -41.15 -34.55 -3.81
C ARG A 6 -41.79 -33.38 -3.06
N THR A 7 -42.77 -33.63 -2.18
CA THR A 7 -43.44 -32.57 -1.42
C THR A 7 -42.60 -32.07 -0.23
N LEU A 8 -41.65 -32.88 0.25
CA LEU A 8 -40.76 -32.55 1.38
C LEU A 8 -39.56 -31.67 0.98
N LEU A 9 -39.13 -31.70 -0.28
CA LEU A 9 -38.00 -30.89 -0.77
C LEU A 9 -38.43 -29.51 -1.32
N GLY A 10 -39.70 -29.33 -1.69
CA GLY A 10 -40.24 -28.02 -2.09
C GLY A 10 -40.50 -27.07 -0.91
N GLY A 11 -40.73 -27.60 0.30
CA GLY A 11 -41.02 -26.81 1.50
C GLY A 11 -39.78 -26.18 2.16
N ALA A 12 -38.61 -26.81 2.03
CA ALA A 12 -37.37 -26.31 2.64
C ALA A 12 -36.72 -25.17 1.83
N ALA A 13 -36.97 -25.10 0.52
CA ALA A 13 -36.44 -24.03 -0.34
C ALA A 13 -37.25 -22.72 -0.26
N ALA A 14 -38.52 -22.78 0.15
CA ALA A 14 -39.36 -21.59 0.30
C ALA A 14 -39.21 -20.89 1.67
N ALA A 15 -38.67 -21.59 2.69
CA ALA A 15 -38.51 -21.05 4.04
C ALA A 15 -37.19 -20.29 4.28
N LEU A 16 -36.26 -20.31 3.32
CA LEU A 16 -34.99 -19.54 3.39
C LEU A 16 -35.09 -18.16 2.70
N ALA A 17 -36.22 -17.85 2.07
CA ALA A 17 -36.42 -16.58 1.34
C ALA A 17 -37.03 -15.44 2.19
N THR A 18 -37.26 -15.66 3.49
CA THR A 18 -37.91 -14.68 4.38
C THR A 18 -37.07 -14.31 5.60
N LEU A 19 -35.74 -14.48 5.55
CA LEU A 19 -34.89 -13.75 6.48
C LEU A 19 -35.09 -12.26 6.19
N PRO A 20 -35.61 -11.46 7.13
CA PRO A 20 -35.74 -10.03 6.92
C PRO A 20 -34.34 -9.50 6.65
N THR A 21 -34.10 -9.04 5.43
CA THR A 21 -32.97 -8.17 5.12
C THR A 21 -32.98 -7.10 6.19
N ALA A 22 -31.95 -7.08 7.05
CA ALA A 22 -31.83 -6.06 8.08
C ALA A 22 -31.87 -4.71 7.36
N VAL A 23 -33.03 -4.04 7.45
CA VAL A 23 -33.21 -2.69 6.93
C VAL A 23 -32.26 -1.84 7.74
N ARG A 24 -31.12 -1.51 7.14
CA ARG A 24 -30.19 -0.54 7.71
C ARG A 24 -31.02 0.71 7.95
N ALA A 25 -31.23 1.07 9.22
CA ALA A 25 -31.96 2.27 9.58
C ALA A 25 -31.40 3.43 8.75
N ALA A 26 -32.29 4.20 8.11
CA ALA A 26 -31.87 5.37 7.35
C ALA A 26 -31.00 6.24 8.27
N PRO A 27 -29.83 6.73 7.79
CA PRO A 27 -28.95 7.53 8.62
C PRO A 27 -29.72 8.71 9.20
N ALA A 28 -29.57 8.93 10.50
CA ALA A 28 -30.22 10.05 11.18
C ALA A 28 -29.84 11.35 10.46
N THR A 29 -30.84 12.07 9.96
CA THR A 29 -30.62 13.32 9.24
C THR A 29 -30.47 14.45 10.25
N LEU A 30 -29.24 14.92 10.44
CA LEU A 30 -28.97 16.14 11.21
C LEU A 30 -29.36 17.36 10.37
N ARG A 31 -30.40 18.08 10.81
CA ARG A 31 -30.83 19.34 10.18
C ARG A 31 -30.37 20.52 11.03
N VAL A 32 -29.38 21.25 10.55
CA VAL A 32 -28.92 22.50 11.17
C VAL A 32 -29.76 23.66 10.61
N THR A 33 -30.65 24.23 11.42
CA THR A 33 -31.60 25.28 10.98
C THR A 33 -31.35 26.66 11.58
N THR A 34 -30.44 26.77 12.53
CA THR A 34 -30.14 28.03 13.23
C THR A 34 -28.84 28.62 12.67
N PRO A 35 -28.86 29.78 12.01
CA PRO A 35 -27.64 30.47 11.61
C PRO A 35 -26.78 30.84 12.83
N MET A 36 -25.47 30.73 12.69
CA MET A 36 -24.52 31.25 13.67
C MET A 36 -23.34 31.91 12.96
N ALA A 37 -22.71 32.89 13.60
CA ALA A 37 -21.42 33.39 13.14
C ALA A 37 -20.37 32.27 13.21
N ALA A 38 -19.47 32.21 12.24
CA ALA A 38 -18.38 31.24 12.26
C ALA A 38 -17.51 31.51 13.51
N PRO A 39 -17.31 30.51 14.38
CA PRO A 39 -16.46 30.70 15.55
C PRO A 39 -15.01 30.90 15.12
N GLU A 40 -14.23 31.61 15.95
CA GLU A 40 -12.85 31.98 15.61
C GLU A 40 -11.98 30.78 15.21
N TRP A 41 -12.09 29.65 15.93
CA TRP A 41 -11.34 28.44 15.62
C TRP A 41 -11.60 27.93 14.19
N ALA A 42 -12.84 28.05 13.69
CA ALA A 42 -13.19 27.59 12.35
C ALA A 42 -12.55 28.49 11.29
N VAL A 43 -12.50 29.81 11.54
CA VAL A 43 -11.81 30.76 10.67
C VAL A 43 -10.30 30.49 10.66
N LEU A 44 -9.69 30.24 11.83
CA LEU A 44 -8.27 29.90 11.94
C LEU A 44 -7.95 28.56 11.25
N GLN A 45 -8.82 27.56 11.38
CA GLN A 45 -8.67 26.28 10.67
C GLN A 45 -8.67 26.49 9.15
N ARG A 46 -9.59 27.31 8.61
CA ARG A 46 -9.60 27.63 7.17
C ARG A 46 -8.31 28.32 6.72
N ARG A 47 -7.77 29.24 7.53
CA ARG A 47 -6.49 29.91 7.24
C ARG A 47 -5.32 28.93 7.26
N LEU A 48 -5.29 28.01 8.22
CA LEU A 48 -4.28 26.96 8.30
C LEU A 48 -4.30 26.05 7.06
N LEU A 49 -5.49 25.58 6.64
CA LEU A 49 -5.62 24.75 5.45
C LEU A 49 -5.19 25.50 4.17
N ALA A 50 -5.53 26.77 4.05
CA ALA A 50 -5.11 27.61 2.92
C ALA A 50 -3.58 27.81 2.89
N ALA A 51 -2.96 28.14 4.03
CA ALA A 51 -1.52 28.33 4.12
C ALA A 51 -0.73 27.04 3.78
N ASN A 52 -1.22 25.87 4.23
CA ASN A 52 -0.64 24.59 3.83
C ASN A 52 -0.77 24.36 2.32
N ALA A 53 -1.93 24.67 1.73
CA ALA A 53 -2.13 24.53 0.29
C ALA A 53 -1.18 25.42 -0.52
N GLU A 54 -0.98 26.68 -0.11
CA GLU A 54 -0.01 27.59 -0.72
C GLU A 54 1.43 27.01 -0.70
N ALA A 55 1.82 26.40 0.43
CA ALA A 55 3.12 25.74 0.55
C ALA A 55 3.25 24.51 -0.40
N CYS A 56 2.21 23.67 -0.47
CA CYS A 56 2.15 22.55 -1.41
C CYS A 56 2.28 23.02 -2.87
N GLU A 57 1.57 24.08 -3.26
CA GLU A 57 1.63 24.63 -4.61
C GLU A 57 3.01 25.18 -4.95
N ALA A 58 3.64 25.90 -4.01
CA ALA A 58 4.99 26.43 -4.18
C ALA A 58 6.02 25.29 -4.32
N PHE A 59 5.90 24.24 -3.49
CA PHE A 59 6.72 23.03 -3.60
C PHE A 59 6.55 22.36 -4.97
N TYR A 60 5.31 22.12 -5.38
CA TYR A 60 5.00 21.49 -6.67
C TYR A 60 5.64 22.25 -7.83
N ALA A 61 5.46 23.57 -7.87
CA ALA A 61 5.97 24.42 -8.94
C ALA A 61 7.50 24.40 -9.03
N LYS A 62 8.20 24.20 -7.91
CA LYS A 62 9.66 24.18 -7.85
C LYS A 62 10.24 22.81 -8.21
N TYR A 63 9.63 21.74 -7.70
CA TYR A 63 10.22 20.39 -7.68
C TYR A 63 9.56 19.40 -8.63
N VAL A 64 8.40 19.70 -9.19
CA VAL A 64 7.71 18.84 -10.16
C VAL A 64 7.71 19.51 -11.54
N ASP A 65 8.12 18.78 -12.56
CA ASP A 65 8.19 19.31 -13.93
C ASP A 65 6.83 19.23 -14.69
N SER A 66 6.82 19.69 -15.94
CA SER A 66 5.62 19.69 -16.77
C SER A 66 5.10 18.29 -17.13
N ARG A 67 5.87 17.23 -16.95
CA ARG A 67 5.44 15.84 -17.12
C ARG A 67 4.78 15.27 -15.86
N GLY A 68 4.85 16.01 -14.75
CA GLY A 68 4.48 15.52 -13.42
C GLY A 68 5.59 14.74 -12.74
N TRP A 69 6.81 14.78 -13.27
CA TRP A 69 7.95 14.04 -12.72
C TRP A 69 8.61 14.85 -11.62
N LEU A 70 8.97 14.18 -10.52
CA LEU A 70 9.75 14.80 -9.46
C LEU A 70 11.18 15.00 -9.96
N ARG A 71 11.74 16.19 -9.69
CA ARG A 71 13.11 16.56 -10.05
C ARG A 71 14.09 15.96 -9.05
N VAL A 72 14.42 14.69 -9.23
CA VAL A 72 15.33 13.93 -8.37
C VAL A 72 16.40 13.21 -9.19
N PHE A 73 17.43 12.74 -8.48
CA PHE A 73 18.30 11.71 -9.01
C PHE A 73 17.57 10.37 -8.87
N GLU A 74 16.99 9.87 -9.96
CA GLU A 74 16.20 8.64 -9.96
C GLU A 74 17.07 7.45 -9.56
N ARG A 75 16.64 6.73 -8.52
CA ARG A 75 17.38 5.61 -7.95
C ARG A 75 16.48 4.47 -7.52
N TRP A 76 17.12 3.33 -7.37
CA TRP A 76 16.61 2.15 -6.71
C TRP A 76 17.42 1.97 -5.44
N GLY A 77 16.75 1.82 -4.32
CA GLY A 77 17.38 1.66 -3.02
C GLY A 77 16.34 1.70 -1.92
N ALA A 78 16.66 1.21 -0.74
CA ALA A 78 15.84 1.35 0.46
C ALA A 78 16.00 2.73 1.15
N ASN A 79 17.04 3.50 0.82
CA ASN A 79 17.25 4.83 1.42
C ASN A 79 16.97 6.00 0.48
N ASP A 80 16.76 5.73 -0.81
CA ASP A 80 16.63 6.75 -1.85
C ASP A 80 15.80 6.26 -3.05
N GLY A 81 14.77 5.45 -2.75
CA GLY A 81 14.02 4.68 -3.70
C GLY A 81 12.85 5.42 -4.38
N PRO A 82 12.11 4.71 -5.24
CA PRO A 82 10.84 5.21 -5.77
C PRO A 82 9.79 5.51 -4.70
N ASP A 83 9.85 4.84 -3.56
CA ASP A 83 8.98 5.06 -2.41
C ASP A 83 9.19 6.45 -1.82
N ASP A 84 10.42 6.83 -1.46
CA ASP A 84 10.78 8.19 -0.99
C ASP A 84 10.30 9.29 -1.96
N ALA A 85 10.44 9.05 -3.27
CA ALA A 85 10.00 10.02 -4.26
C ALA A 85 8.47 10.20 -4.29
N ALA A 86 7.71 9.15 -4.01
CA ALA A 86 6.25 9.23 -3.89
C ALA A 86 5.81 10.04 -2.65
N GLU A 87 6.65 10.05 -1.61
CA GLU A 87 6.38 10.78 -0.36
C GLU A 87 6.40 12.30 -0.50
N ALA A 88 6.90 12.82 -1.62
CA ALA A 88 6.88 14.25 -1.95
C ALA A 88 5.48 14.88 -1.90
N THR A 89 4.42 14.07 -1.90
CA THR A 89 3.02 14.52 -1.77
C THR A 89 2.29 13.97 -0.54
N ASN A 90 3.01 13.48 0.47
CA ASN A 90 2.42 13.00 1.72
C ASN A 90 1.47 14.02 2.33
N ASP A 91 0.37 13.51 2.89
CA ASP A 91 -0.71 14.29 3.50
C ASP A 91 -1.52 15.22 2.59
N TRP A 92 -1.18 15.36 1.29
CA TRP A 92 -1.94 16.27 0.40
C TRP A 92 -3.38 15.79 0.18
N ALA A 93 -3.57 14.47 0.07
CA ALA A 93 -4.91 13.87 -0.01
C ALA A 93 -5.72 14.11 1.28
N ILE A 94 -5.05 14.10 2.44
CA ILE A 94 -5.65 14.39 3.75
C ILE A 94 -5.99 15.88 3.85
N LEU A 95 -5.08 16.77 3.46
CA LEU A 95 -5.29 18.21 3.42
C LEU A 95 -6.54 18.56 2.60
N HIS A 96 -6.67 17.99 1.41
CA HIS A 96 -7.88 18.15 0.60
C HIS A 96 -9.12 17.57 1.29
N ALA A 97 -9.05 16.36 1.85
CA ALA A 97 -10.18 15.74 2.55
C ALA A 97 -10.66 16.55 3.77
N LEU A 98 -9.76 17.25 4.47
CA LEU A 98 -10.06 18.17 5.58
C LEU A 98 -10.66 19.52 5.10
N GLY A 99 -10.76 19.73 3.79
CA GLY A 99 -11.36 20.91 3.17
C GLY A 99 -10.36 21.87 2.53
N GLY A 100 -9.11 21.46 2.30
CA GLY A 100 -8.18 22.18 1.42
C GLY A 100 -8.75 22.35 0.00
N PRO A 101 -8.20 23.27 -0.81
CA PRO A 101 -8.74 23.57 -2.13
C PRO A 101 -8.56 22.40 -3.12
N ASP A 102 -9.51 22.23 -4.04
CA ASP A 102 -9.49 21.21 -5.13
C ASP A 102 -8.17 21.19 -5.92
N ARG A 103 -7.47 22.33 -5.99
CA ARG A 103 -6.17 22.42 -6.63
C ARG A 103 -5.16 21.42 -6.07
N ILE A 104 -5.17 21.16 -4.76
CA ILE A 104 -4.28 20.18 -4.13
C ILE A 104 -4.56 18.77 -4.64
N ARG A 105 -5.84 18.42 -4.83
CA ARG A 105 -6.23 17.16 -5.46
C ARG A 105 -5.67 17.02 -6.86
N ASP A 106 -5.83 18.06 -7.68
CA ASP A 106 -5.36 18.02 -9.06
C ASP A 106 -3.82 17.87 -9.12
N LEU A 107 -3.09 18.49 -8.20
CA LEU A 107 -1.64 18.41 -8.13
C LEU A 107 -1.14 17.03 -7.69
N TYR A 108 -1.63 16.47 -6.57
CA TYR A 108 -1.15 15.14 -6.15
C TYR A 108 -1.60 14.05 -7.14
N ALA A 109 -2.76 14.19 -7.79
CA ALA A 109 -3.19 13.24 -8.81
C ALA A 109 -2.26 13.27 -10.02
N ARG A 110 -1.82 14.47 -10.44
CA ARG A 110 -0.82 14.62 -11.51
C ARG A 110 0.55 14.12 -11.08
N ALA A 111 0.98 14.38 -9.84
CA ALA A 111 2.23 13.85 -9.29
C ALA A 111 2.22 12.32 -9.33
N TRP A 112 1.16 11.69 -8.83
CA TRP A 112 1.01 10.23 -8.83
C TRP A 112 1.09 9.64 -10.25
N GLU A 113 0.39 10.24 -11.21
CA GLU A 113 0.44 9.79 -12.60
C GLU A 113 1.82 10.01 -13.26
N GLY A 114 2.52 11.07 -12.85
CA GLY A 114 3.90 11.32 -13.24
C GLY A 114 4.86 10.30 -12.63
N HIS A 115 4.75 10.04 -11.33
CA HIS A 115 5.50 9.06 -10.55
C HIS A 115 5.48 7.68 -11.20
N LEU A 116 4.28 7.17 -11.47
CA LEU A 116 4.09 5.87 -12.10
C LEU A 116 4.81 5.78 -13.45
N LYS A 117 4.80 6.84 -14.26
CA LYS A 117 5.50 6.88 -15.55
C LYS A 117 7.00 7.03 -15.39
N GLN A 118 7.44 7.89 -14.47
CA GLN A 118 8.83 8.15 -14.16
C GLN A 118 9.53 6.86 -13.75
N PHE A 119 9.02 6.17 -12.72
CA PHE A 119 9.65 4.96 -12.19
C PHE A 119 9.36 3.70 -13.01
N THR A 120 8.39 3.73 -13.92
CA THR A 120 8.32 2.71 -15.00
C THR A 120 9.46 2.90 -16.01
N ALA A 121 9.87 4.14 -16.27
CA ALA A 121 10.94 4.47 -17.21
C ALA A 121 12.35 4.34 -16.59
N ALA A 122 12.50 4.68 -15.30
CA ALA A 122 13.73 4.56 -14.55
C ALA A 122 14.17 3.10 -14.44
N ARG A 123 15.45 2.84 -14.69
CA ARG A 123 16.03 1.49 -14.78
C ARG A 123 17.35 1.43 -14.05
N THR A 124 17.60 0.29 -13.44
CA THR A 124 18.91 -0.08 -12.90
C THR A 124 19.77 -0.75 -13.99
N VAL A 125 21.07 -0.75 -13.75
CA VAL A 125 22.10 -1.49 -14.48
C VAL A 125 22.46 -2.75 -13.70
N ASP A 126 22.77 -2.62 -12.41
CA ASP A 126 23.35 -3.69 -11.62
C ASP A 126 22.27 -4.52 -10.91
N VAL A 127 21.22 -3.89 -10.39
CA VAL A 127 20.09 -4.61 -9.77
C VAL A 127 19.21 -5.29 -10.83
N PRO A 128 19.14 -6.63 -10.91
CA PRO A 128 18.46 -7.28 -12.03
C PRO A 128 16.95 -7.03 -12.11
N ILE A 129 16.26 -6.90 -10.97
CA ILE A 129 14.79 -6.86 -10.91
C ILE A 129 14.20 -5.59 -11.56
N ALA A 130 14.95 -4.48 -11.52
CA ALA A 130 14.53 -3.16 -12.00
C ALA A 130 15.14 -2.76 -13.36
N ARG A 131 15.89 -3.64 -14.04
CA ARG A 131 16.48 -3.38 -15.38
C ARG A 131 15.43 -3.06 -16.46
N LYS A 132 14.18 -3.46 -16.24
CA LYS A 132 13.05 -3.24 -17.17
C LYS A 132 12.06 -2.18 -16.66
N GLY A 133 12.47 -1.37 -15.69
CA GLY A 133 11.61 -0.43 -14.98
C GLY A 133 11.55 -0.79 -13.51
N MET A 134 11.62 0.21 -12.63
CA MET A 134 11.43 0.06 -11.18
C MET A 134 9.95 -0.21 -10.83
N TYR A 135 9.03 0.22 -11.71
CA TYR A 135 7.61 -0.10 -11.64
C TYR A 135 7.19 -1.00 -12.80
N PHE A 136 6.30 -1.94 -12.50
CA PHE A 136 5.62 -2.76 -13.51
C PHE A 136 4.15 -2.87 -13.15
N ARG A 137 3.26 -2.70 -14.15
CA ARG A 137 1.80 -2.65 -13.93
C ARG A 137 1.40 -1.64 -12.84
N GLU A 138 2.09 -0.51 -12.85
CA GLU A 138 1.93 0.62 -11.93
C GLU A 138 2.30 0.33 -10.46
N PHE A 139 3.03 -0.73 -10.13
CA PHE A 139 3.42 -1.03 -8.75
C PHE A 139 4.92 -1.38 -8.69
N PRO A 140 5.63 -1.13 -7.57
CA PRO A 140 7.03 -1.51 -7.42
C PRO A 140 7.29 -2.96 -7.86
N VAL A 141 8.39 -3.18 -8.58
CA VAL A 141 8.69 -4.53 -9.10
C VAL A 141 8.91 -5.53 -7.97
N GLN A 142 9.62 -5.13 -6.92
CA GLN A 142 9.91 -5.92 -5.72
C GLN A 142 10.58 -5.03 -4.66
N MET A 143 10.01 -4.87 -3.48
CA MET A 143 10.67 -4.24 -2.31
C MET A 143 10.05 -4.83 -1.04
N ASP A 144 10.61 -4.54 0.14
CA ASP A 144 9.92 -4.90 1.38
C ASP A 144 8.61 -4.12 1.57
N TRP A 145 7.81 -4.54 2.54
CA TRP A 145 6.53 -3.87 2.78
C TRP A 145 6.62 -2.52 3.47
N GLN A 146 7.70 -2.25 4.21
CA GLN A 146 7.91 -0.93 4.80
C GLN A 146 7.99 0.13 3.70
N HIS A 147 8.92 -0.04 2.76
CA HIS A 147 9.13 0.88 1.64
C HIS A 147 7.94 0.88 0.68
N ASN A 148 7.34 -0.28 0.39
CA ASN A 148 6.12 -0.32 -0.42
C ASN A 148 4.98 0.49 0.24
N ALA A 149 4.82 0.42 1.56
CA ALA A 149 3.76 1.14 2.26
C ALA A 149 4.05 2.65 2.33
N GLU A 150 5.30 3.03 2.59
CA GLU A 150 5.81 4.41 2.54
C GLU A 150 5.46 5.06 1.19
N GLY A 151 5.82 4.41 0.08
CA GLY A 151 5.50 4.88 -1.26
C GLY A 151 4.00 4.88 -1.63
N LEU A 152 3.14 4.23 -0.83
CA LEU A 152 1.69 4.15 -1.06
C LEU A 152 0.88 5.03 -0.12
N THR A 153 1.49 5.72 0.84
CA THR A 153 0.82 6.61 1.81
C THR A 153 -0.17 7.58 1.15
N THR A 154 0.28 8.36 0.17
CA THR A 154 -0.60 9.28 -0.59
C THR A 154 -1.70 8.52 -1.34
N PHE A 155 -1.32 7.46 -2.07
CA PHE A 155 -2.25 6.65 -2.87
C PHE A 155 -3.40 6.09 -2.01
N ASN A 156 -3.06 5.57 -0.84
CA ASN A 156 -4.01 4.95 0.08
C ASN A 156 -5.04 5.95 0.62
N MET A 157 -4.73 7.25 0.62
CA MET A 157 -5.63 8.31 1.09
C MET A 157 -6.41 9.02 -0.05
N MET A 158 -6.05 8.78 -1.32
CA MET A 158 -6.74 9.42 -2.47
C MET A 158 -8.24 9.15 -2.49
N GLY A 159 -8.68 8.00 -1.97
CA GLY A 159 -10.09 7.61 -1.91
C GLY A 159 -10.97 8.52 -1.05
N LEU A 160 -10.39 9.23 -0.07
CA LEU A 160 -11.12 10.21 0.74
C LEU A 160 -11.58 11.42 -0.08
N SER A 161 -10.83 11.73 -1.13
CA SER A 161 -10.98 12.92 -1.97
C SER A 161 -11.58 12.62 -3.34
N GLY A 162 -11.50 11.36 -3.78
CA GLY A 162 -12.04 10.88 -5.06
C GLY A 162 -12.64 9.48 -4.98
N PRO A 163 -13.67 9.24 -4.14
CA PRO A 163 -14.20 7.89 -3.88
C PRO A 163 -14.89 7.23 -5.10
N ARG A 164 -15.13 8.00 -6.18
CA ARG A 164 -15.77 7.54 -7.42
C ARG A 164 -14.81 7.56 -8.63
N ASP A 165 -13.53 7.81 -8.41
CA ASP A 165 -12.52 7.75 -9.46
C ASP A 165 -12.36 6.30 -9.95
N LEU A 166 -12.79 6.05 -11.19
CA LEU A 166 -12.76 4.71 -11.78
C LEU A 166 -11.32 4.18 -11.95
N LYS A 167 -10.35 5.05 -12.23
CA LYS A 167 -8.95 4.66 -12.39
C LYS A 167 -8.35 4.27 -11.05
N LEU A 168 -8.67 5.03 -10.00
CA LEU A 168 -8.29 4.68 -8.63
C LEU A 168 -8.89 3.33 -8.22
N ILE A 169 -10.19 3.12 -8.45
CA ILE A 169 -10.88 1.86 -8.13
C ILE A 169 -10.23 0.67 -8.86
N GLU A 170 -9.96 0.79 -10.17
CA GLU A 170 -9.31 -0.26 -10.95
C GLU A 170 -7.90 -0.57 -10.42
N ARG A 171 -7.12 0.48 -10.13
CA ARG A 171 -5.76 0.37 -9.64
C ARG A 171 -5.70 -0.29 -8.26
N THR A 172 -6.54 0.14 -7.32
CA THR A 172 -6.61 -0.45 -5.98
C THR A 172 -6.98 -1.94 -6.04
N ARG A 173 -7.90 -2.31 -6.95
CA ARG A 173 -8.26 -3.73 -7.19
C ARG A 173 -7.08 -4.54 -7.68
N ARG A 174 -6.34 -4.01 -8.67
CA ARG A 174 -5.15 -4.64 -9.24
C ARG A 174 -4.06 -4.82 -8.19
N TYR A 175 -3.75 -3.79 -7.42
CA TYR A 175 -2.73 -3.86 -6.37
C TYR A 175 -3.12 -4.90 -5.31
N ALA A 176 -4.35 -4.86 -4.80
CA ALA A 176 -4.81 -5.87 -3.84
C ALA A 176 -4.74 -7.30 -4.41
N ASP A 177 -5.05 -7.49 -5.70
CA ASP A 177 -5.00 -8.81 -6.34
C ASP A 177 -3.58 -9.36 -6.56
N PHE A 178 -2.54 -8.54 -6.49
CA PHE A 178 -1.15 -9.01 -6.37
C PHE A 178 -0.89 -9.77 -5.06
N TYR A 179 -1.75 -9.59 -4.06
CA TYR A 179 -1.56 -10.09 -2.70
C TYR A 179 -2.66 -11.04 -2.25
N THR A 180 -3.75 -11.19 -3.01
CA THR A 180 -4.84 -12.11 -2.64
C THR A 180 -4.67 -13.54 -3.19
N GLY A 181 -3.61 -13.79 -3.97
CA GLY A 181 -3.41 -15.04 -4.71
C GLY A 181 -4.29 -15.17 -5.95
N ARG A 182 -5.07 -14.14 -6.28
CA ARG A 182 -6.00 -14.13 -7.41
C ARG A 182 -5.32 -13.74 -8.72
N ASP A 183 -4.24 -12.95 -8.67
CA ASP A 183 -3.34 -12.76 -9.80
C ASP A 183 -2.24 -13.84 -9.79
N PRO A 184 -2.33 -14.87 -10.66
CA PRO A 184 -1.37 -15.97 -10.68
C PRO A 184 0.01 -15.57 -11.20
N THR A 185 0.17 -14.36 -11.77
CA THR A 185 1.43 -13.93 -12.38
C THR A 185 2.43 -13.36 -11.37
N THR A 186 1.97 -12.98 -10.18
CA THR A 186 2.84 -12.42 -9.12
C THR A 186 3.27 -13.51 -8.15
N GLY A 187 2.33 -14.32 -7.67
CA GLY A 187 2.61 -15.38 -6.72
C GLY A 187 3.18 -14.89 -5.38
N ASN A 188 2.84 -13.66 -4.95
CA ASN A 188 3.29 -13.11 -3.66
C ASN A 188 2.66 -13.84 -2.47
N TYR A 189 1.42 -14.31 -2.60
CA TYR A 189 0.63 -14.90 -1.52
C TYR A 189 0.30 -16.37 -1.78
N ASP A 190 0.48 -17.21 -0.75
CA ASP A 190 0.01 -18.58 -0.72
C ASP A 190 -1.37 -18.65 -0.02
N PRO A 191 -2.47 -18.92 -0.75
CA PRO A 191 -3.81 -18.97 -0.15
C PRO A 191 -4.04 -20.21 0.71
N LYS A 192 -3.26 -21.28 0.56
CA LYS A 192 -3.39 -22.50 1.40
C LYS A 192 -2.75 -22.27 2.76
N LEU A 193 -1.56 -21.67 2.78
CA LEU A 193 -0.82 -21.38 4.01
C LEU A 193 -1.20 -20.02 4.63
N ARG A 194 -1.95 -19.18 3.90
CA ARG A 194 -2.34 -17.82 4.32
C ARG A 194 -1.13 -17.00 4.72
N MET A 195 -0.18 -16.87 3.79
CA MET A 195 1.09 -16.19 4.03
C MET A 195 1.64 -15.53 2.77
N MET A 196 2.39 -14.44 2.95
CA MET A 196 3.27 -13.95 1.89
C MET A 196 4.51 -14.82 1.78
N ARG A 197 5.03 -14.96 0.57
CA ARG A 197 6.14 -15.89 0.27
C ARG A 197 7.53 -15.25 0.41
N SER A 198 7.59 -13.93 0.57
CA SER A 198 8.81 -13.18 0.84
C SER A 198 8.48 -11.84 1.50
N LEU A 199 9.38 -11.33 2.33
CA LEU A 199 9.42 -9.94 2.77
C LEU A 199 9.57 -9.00 1.56
N MET A 200 10.51 -9.29 0.64
CA MET A 200 10.67 -8.53 -0.60
C MET A 200 9.76 -9.07 -1.70
N ASN A 201 8.73 -8.31 -2.05
CA ASN A 201 7.71 -8.74 -3.01
C ASN A 201 7.13 -7.55 -3.78
N GLY A 202 6.33 -7.81 -4.81
CA GLY A 202 5.78 -6.74 -5.65
C GLY A 202 5.11 -7.24 -6.92
N SER A 203 5.02 -6.38 -7.93
CA SER A 203 4.37 -6.69 -9.20
C SER A 203 5.09 -7.73 -10.05
N ARG A 204 6.36 -8.04 -9.74
CA ARG A 204 7.13 -9.13 -10.36
C ARG A 204 7.31 -10.35 -9.44
N GLY A 205 6.59 -10.39 -8.33
CA GLY A 205 6.56 -11.54 -7.44
C GLY A 205 7.56 -11.47 -6.27
N PRO A 206 7.59 -12.53 -5.44
CA PRO A 206 8.41 -12.60 -4.23
C PRO A 206 9.88 -12.92 -4.54
N MET A 207 10.80 -12.42 -3.71
CA MET A 207 12.19 -12.85 -3.73
C MET A 207 12.34 -14.19 -3.02
N LEU A 208 12.62 -15.25 -3.78
CA LEU A 208 12.75 -16.63 -3.26
C LEU A 208 14.21 -17.08 -3.10
N ARG A 209 15.11 -16.11 -2.93
CA ARG A 209 16.53 -16.29 -2.64
C ARG A 209 16.92 -15.32 -1.52
N ARG A 210 18.08 -15.54 -0.91
CA ARG A 210 18.69 -14.55 -0.02
C ARG A 210 18.89 -13.23 -0.78
N ALA A 211 18.54 -12.12 -0.14
CA ALA A 211 18.85 -10.79 -0.66
C ALA A 211 20.35 -10.54 -0.57
N THR A 212 20.87 -9.80 -1.54
CA THR A 212 22.22 -9.24 -1.54
C THR A 212 22.15 -7.79 -1.06
N GLU A 213 23.28 -7.25 -0.62
CA GLU A 213 23.41 -5.84 -0.25
C GLU A 213 22.99 -4.92 -1.39
N LEU A 214 23.27 -5.34 -2.63
CA LEU A 214 22.89 -4.62 -3.85
C LEU A 214 21.37 -4.58 -4.08
N ASP A 215 20.62 -5.61 -3.67
CA ASP A 215 19.16 -5.61 -3.80
C ASP A 215 18.52 -4.48 -2.96
N TRP A 216 19.19 -4.09 -1.87
CA TRP A 216 18.80 -3.02 -0.95
C TRP A 216 19.41 -1.66 -1.30
N ALA A 217 20.71 -1.59 -1.58
CA ALA A 217 21.41 -0.33 -1.84
C ALA A 217 21.21 0.21 -3.27
N GLY A 218 20.88 -0.68 -4.19
CA GLY A 218 20.86 -0.42 -5.63
C GLY A 218 22.20 -0.02 -6.24
N ASP A 219 22.19 0.42 -7.50
CA ASP A 219 23.40 0.68 -8.31
C ASP A 219 24.40 1.65 -7.63
N PRO A 220 25.69 1.66 -7.96
CA PRO A 220 26.65 2.62 -7.38
C PRO A 220 26.27 4.10 -7.55
N PHE A 221 26.57 4.92 -6.54
CA PHE A 221 26.45 6.39 -6.59
C PHE A 221 27.52 7.08 -5.74
N ALA A 222 27.64 8.40 -5.90
CA ALA A 222 28.61 9.24 -5.21
C ALA A 222 28.17 9.59 -3.77
N ALA A 223 27.95 8.57 -2.93
CA ALA A 223 27.63 8.70 -1.51
C ALA A 223 28.76 9.41 -0.76
N GLY A 224 28.42 10.39 0.08
CA GLY A 224 29.37 11.21 0.85
C GLY A 224 30.15 12.26 0.03
N GLU A 225 30.27 12.08 -1.27
CA GLU A 225 30.90 13.06 -2.18
C GLU A 225 29.87 14.07 -2.71
N ARG A 226 28.81 13.57 -3.35
CA ARG A 226 27.74 14.39 -3.93
C ARG A 226 26.46 14.36 -3.10
N PHE A 227 26.19 13.24 -2.45
CA PHE A 227 24.96 13.01 -1.71
C PHE A 227 25.23 12.84 -0.22
N HIS A 228 24.47 13.56 0.59
CA HIS A 228 24.45 13.38 2.04
C HIS A 228 23.62 12.15 2.39
N MET A 229 24.15 11.26 3.22
CA MET A 229 23.46 10.07 3.71
C MET A 229 22.99 10.32 5.15
N GLU A 230 21.68 10.31 5.38
CA GLU A 230 21.08 10.56 6.70
C GLU A 230 21.46 9.47 7.73
N HIS A 231 21.78 8.26 7.27
CA HIS A 231 22.24 7.15 8.12
C HIS A 231 23.75 7.20 8.46
N GLY A 232 24.48 8.18 7.92
CA GLY A 232 25.87 8.46 8.29
C GLY A 232 26.94 7.77 7.44
N GLU A 233 26.57 7.06 6.36
CA GLU A 233 27.55 6.50 5.43
C GLU A 233 28.25 7.60 4.62
N ALA A 234 29.58 7.53 4.56
CA ALA A 234 30.42 8.46 3.82
C ALA A 234 30.88 7.92 2.45
N THR A 235 30.58 6.65 2.13
CA THR A 235 30.96 6.00 0.88
C THR A 235 29.93 4.95 0.48
N TYR A 236 29.87 4.61 -0.81
CA TYR A 236 28.98 3.55 -1.29
C TYR A 236 29.32 2.17 -0.72
N ALA A 237 30.61 1.90 -0.42
CA ALA A 237 31.03 0.67 0.24
C ALA A 237 30.43 0.55 1.66
N GLN A 238 30.31 1.66 2.39
CA GLN A 238 29.63 1.68 3.68
C GLN A 238 28.11 1.47 3.53
N THR A 239 27.51 2.03 2.48
CA THR A 239 26.09 1.75 2.14
C THR A 239 25.85 0.27 1.87
N LEU A 240 26.73 -0.42 1.16
CA LEU A 240 26.63 -1.88 0.99
C LEU A 240 26.82 -2.61 2.33
N ALA A 241 27.81 -2.21 3.13
CA ALA A 241 28.07 -2.85 4.42
C ALA A 241 26.89 -2.72 5.41
N HIS A 242 26.11 -1.64 5.33
CA HIS A 242 24.87 -1.47 6.09
C HIS A 242 23.92 -2.66 5.90
N TYR A 243 23.76 -3.14 4.67
CA TYR A 243 22.79 -4.18 4.32
C TYR A 243 23.33 -5.61 4.41
N ALA A 244 24.56 -5.82 4.90
CA ALA A 244 25.20 -7.15 4.95
C ALA A 244 24.37 -8.19 5.74
N GLU A 245 23.61 -7.74 6.74
CA GLU A 245 22.77 -8.59 7.59
C GLU A 245 21.31 -8.69 7.14
N TYR A 246 20.92 -7.98 6.07
CA TYR A 246 19.54 -7.85 5.60
C TYR A 246 19.16 -8.93 4.55
N GLY A 247 19.85 -10.08 4.60
CA GLY A 247 19.74 -11.11 3.56
C GLY A 247 18.49 -12.01 3.67
N ASP A 248 17.94 -12.17 4.87
CA ASP A 248 16.93 -13.19 5.17
C ASP A 248 15.50 -12.71 4.88
N VAL A 249 15.17 -12.66 3.59
CA VAL A 249 13.89 -12.13 3.09
C VAL A 249 12.90 -13.21 2.61
N VAL A 250 13.28 -14.49 2.62
CA VAL A 250 12.45 -15.60 2.12
C VAL A 250 11.47 -16.08 3.20
N GLY A 251 10.19 -16.15 2.87
CA GLY A 251 9.11 -16.46 3.81
C GLY A 251 8.29 -15.23 4.22
N ASP A 252 7.35 -15.44 5.13
CA ASP A 252 6.52 -14.34 5.64
C ASP A 252 7.21 -13.60 6.79
N ASN A 253 6.87 -12.32 6.96
CA ASN A 253 7.42 -11.44 7.98
C ASN A 253 6.33 -10.45 8.43
N PRO A 254 6.30 -10.01 9.70
CA PRO A 254 5.26 -9.10 10.19
C PRO A 254 5.11 -7.80 9.39
N LEU A 255 6.18 -7.31 8.74
CA LEU A 255 6.11 -6.14 7.86
C LEU A 255 5.08 -6.32 6.74
N ASN A 256 4.89 -7.55 6.25
CA ASN A 256 3.89 -7.86 5.22
C ASN A 256 2.45 -7.58 5.66
N LEU A 257 2.16 -7.43 6.96
CA LEU A 257 0.83 -7.04 7.46
C LEU A 257 0.37 -5.71 6.88
N GLN A 258 1.29 -4.81 6.51
CA GLN A 258 0.97 -3.54 5.87
C GLN A 258 0.25 -3.73 4.51
N ALA A 259 0.41 -4.89 3.86
CA ALA A 259 -0.32 -5.26 2.65
C ALA A 259 -1.83 -5.29 2.80
N THR A 260 -2.33 -5.50 4.03
CA THR A 260 -3.77 -5.54 4.33
C THR A 260 -4.45 -4.21 4.02
N THR A 261 -3.71 -3.10 4.04
CA THR A 261 -4.19 -1.76 3.63
C THR A 261 -4.71 -1.76 2.20
N LEU A 262 -4.10 -2.52 1.28
CA LEU A 262 -4.61 -2.64 -0.09
C LEU A 262 -5.99 -3.31 -0.13
N GLY A 263 -6.16 -4.37 0.66
CA GLY A 263 -7.44 -5.06 0.79
C GLY A 263 -8.52 -4.17 1.41
N LEU A 264 -8.16 -3.45 2.48
CA LEU A 264 -9.04 -2.47 3.12
C LEU A 264 -9.47 -1.37 2.13
N ASN A 265 -8.53 -0.79 1.38
CA ASN A 265 -8.83 0.27 0.42
C ASN A 265 -9.70 -0.23 -0.74
N ALA A 266 -9.43 -1.42 -1.26
CA ALA A 266 -10.26 -2.01 -2.30
C ALA A 266 -11.71 -2.21 -1.80
N TYR A 267 -11.86 -2.69 -0.57
CA TYR A 267 -13.17 -2.84 0.07
C TYR A 267 -13.88 -1.49 0.28
N ALA A 268 -13.18 -0.50 0.85
CA ALA A 268 -13.73 0.82 1.16
C ALA A 268 -14.20 1.57 -0.10
N LEU A 269 -13.51 1.35 -1.23
CA LEU A 269 -13.89 1.88 -2.55
C LEU A 269 -14.95 1.04 -3.29
N GLY A 270 -15.56 0.05 -2.64
CA GLY A 270 -16.68 -0.70 -3.17
C GLY A 270 -16.30 -1.86 -4.11
N ALA A 271 -15.07 -2.36 -4.05
CA ALA A 271 -14.64 -3.45 -4.93
C ALA A 271 -15.11 -4.86 -4.49
N GLY A 272 -15.79 -4.95 -3.34
CA GLY A 272 -16.49 -6.15 -2.85
C GLY A 272 -15.86 -6.78 -1.60
N ASP A 273 -16.66 -7.54 -0.86
CA ASP A 273 -16.31 -8.10 0.46
C ASP A 273 -15.09 -9.01 0.46
N ARG A 274 -14.76 -9.61 -0.69
CA ARG A 274 -13.60 -10.52 -0.83
C ARG A 274 -12.28 -9.91 -0.37
N TYR A 275 -12.11 -8.60 -0.54
CA TYR A 275 -10.88 -7.91 -0.15
C TYR A 275 -10.80 -7.71 1.37
N ARG A 276 -11.94 -7.40 2.01
CA ARG A 276 -12.06 -7.37 3.47
C ARG A 276 -11.84 -8.77 4.06
N THR A 277 -12.47 -9.79 3.49
CA THR A 277 -12.30 -11.19 3.94
C THR A 277 -10.83 -11.59 3.86
N TRP A 278 -10.16 -11.36 2.73
CA TRP A 278 -8.73 -11.67 2.62
C TRP A 278 -7.87 -10.95 3.66
N ALA A 279 -8.10 -9.65 3.89
CA ALA A 279 -7.33 -8.88 4.86
C ALA A 279 -7.50 -9.43 6.28
N LEU A 280 -8.74 -9.75 6.68
CA LEU A 280 -9.03 -10.34 7.99
C LEU A 280 -8.48 -11.76 8.10
N ASP A 281 -8.63 -12.60 7.07
CA ASP A 281 -8.10 -13.98 7.06
C ASP A 281 -6.57 -14.02 7.22
N TYR A 282 -5.87 -13.05 6.62
CA TYR A 282 -4.42 -12.94 6.74
C TYR A 282 -3.99 -12.44 8.13
N LEU A 283 -4.70 -11.44 8.68
CA LEU A 283 -4.49 -10.98 10.06
C LEU A 283 -4.75 -12.10 11.07
N ASP A 284 -5.83 -12.85 10.91
CA ASP A 284 -6.18 -13.99 11.77
C ASP A 284 -5.11 -15.10 11.70
N ALA A 285 -4.48 -15.30 10.55
CA ALA A 285 -3.37 -16.24 10.42
C ALA A 285 -2.15 -15.79 11.25
N TRP A 286 -1.82 -14.49 11.26
CA TRP A 286 -0.78 -13.92 12.12
C TRP A 286 -1.13 -13.99 13.61
N VAL A 287 -2.38 -13.71 13.97
CA VAL A 287 -2.86 -13.89 15.35
C VAL A 287 -2.72 -15.34 15.79
N GLY A 288 -3.07 -16.31 14.92
CA GLY A 288 -2.89 -17.73 15.19
C GLY A 288 -1.43 -18.12 15.39
N ARG A 289 -0.51 -17.57 14.58
CA ARG A 289 0.94 -17.78 14.71
C ARG A 289 1.49 -17.19 16.01
N ALA A 290 1.07 -15.99 16.37
CA ALA A 290 1.47 -15.36 17.64
C ALA A 290 1.04 -16.21 18.84
N LYS A 291 -0.22 -16.69 18.86
CA LYS A 291 -0.71 -17.60 19.92
C LYS A 291 0.10 -18.89 20.03
N ALA A 292 0.48 -19.48 18.90
CA ALA A 292 1.33 -20.66 18.87
C ALA A 292 2.79 -20.37 19.32
N ASN A 293 3.20 -19.10 19.29
CA ASN A 293 4.52 -18.60 19.66
C ASN A 293 4.49 -17.85 21.02
N GLY A 294 3.64 -18.27 21.96
CA GLY A 294 3.59 -17.68 23.30
C GLY A 294 3.07 -16.24 23.34
N ASP A 295 2.12 -15.91 22.46
CA ASP A 295 1.55 -14.58 22.26
C ASP A 295 2.55 -13.51 21.77
N ILE A 296 3.71 -13.94 21.23
CA ILE A 296 4.71 -13.08 20.60
C ILE A 296 4.58 -13.21 19.08
N ILE A 297 4.47 -12.09 18.36
CA ILE A 297 4.45 -12.09 16.90
C ILE A 297 5.81 -12.62 16.40
N PRO A 298 5.85 -13.72 15.64
CA PRO A 298 7.12 -14.26 15.15
C PRO A 298 7.74 -13.32 14.13
N SER A 299 9.06 -13.12 14.20
CA SER A 299 9.78 -12.28 13.24
C SER A 299 9.82 -12.87 11.82
N ARG A 300 9.56 -14.18 11.67
CA ARG A 300 9.55 -14.87 10.38
C ARG A 300 8.67 -16.12 10.38
N VAL A 301 8.15 -16.46 9.20
CA VAL A 301 7.49 -17.74 8.88
C VAL A 301 8.15 -18.36 7.65
N GLY A 302 8.63 -19.60 7.75
CA GLY A 302 9.19 -20.34 6.62
C GLY A 302 8.17 -20.61 5.51
N LEU A 303 8.63 -20.94 4.30
CA LEU A 303 7.76 -21.25 3.14
C LEU A 303 6.88 -22.49 3.34
N ASP A 304 7.17 -23.31 4.36
CA ASP A 304 6.36 -24.44 4.83
C ASP A 304 5.27 -24.01 5.83
N GLY A 305 5.19 -22.73 6.17
CA GLY A 305 4.27 -22.17 7.16
C GLY A 305 4.74 -22.33 8.61
N ILE A 306 5.95 -22.84 8.84
CA ILE A 306 6.48 -23.10 10.19
C ILE A 306 7.25 -21.88 10.69
N VAL A 307 7.04 -21.54 11.97
CA VAL A 307 7.84 -20.53 12.68
C VAL A 307 9.18 -21.19 13.10
N PRO A 308 10.33 -20.69 12.65
CA PRO A 308 11.64 -21.21 13.06
C PRO A 308 11.87 -21.09 14.57
N ARG A 309 12.61 -22.04 15.17
CA ARG A 309 12.84 -22.08 16.64
C ARG A 309 13.85 -21.05 17.14
N ASP A 310 14.66 -20.53 16.23
CA ASP A 310 15.86 -19.73 16.44
C ASP A 310 15.59 -18.22 16.30
N TRP A 311 14.33 -17.82 16.09
CA TRP A 311 13.94 -16.45 15.82
C TRP A 311 12.72 -16.06 16.66
N TRP A 312 13.01 -15.41 17.79
CA TRP A 312 12.01 -14.71 18.62
C TRP A 312 11.86 -13.26 18.16
#